data_AF-U2CML3-F1
#
_entry.id   AF-U2CML3-F1
#
_cell.length_a   1.000
_cell.length_b   1.000
_cell.length_c   1.000
_cell.angle_alpha   90.00
_cell.angle_beta   90.00
_cell.angle_gamma   90.00
#
_symmetry.space_group_name_H-M   'P 1'
#
loop_
_entity.id
_entity.type
_entity.pdbx_description
1 polymer ?
#
loop_
_entity_poly.entity_id
_entity_poly.type
_entity_poly.pdbx_seq_one_letter_code
_entity_poly.pdbx_strand_id
1 'polypeptide(L)'
;MKHFSTLLLFLTVCFLLLWQLPWCYNFFAAKPGKTPFTLYSTVIGDFAMIGHEEEKGMIRRDLAGGVYTQAQFDSILPMFYLRQLVADDRFPDSIHGVAVTPKEVQMENITFRSVPSEVNAPVIGLYPLLESLSGRVDLKMPDDIFRITGKGIEFIDMASNSVNVSKSLRFTEAMKKKGFHFPARAIAGNPTVKKEYDEGYLVLDADSRLFHLKQVKGRPFVRAVNLPEGVELKHLYVTEFRNKKVLGLLSGADHSLYVLNNRTYGVVKVGVSSFNPESDELTLLGNMFDWTIRISTPREDCYYAVDANDYTLIKSFVRSRSRHSIPGLTFTSYKDKWVYPRFE
;
A
#
# COMPACT_ATOMS: atom_id res chain seq x y z
N MET A 1 -39.53 -4.10 50.74
CA MET A 1 -39.22 -3.60 49.37
C MET A 1 -37.85 -2.91 49.28
N LYS A 2 -37.48 -2.00 50.20
CA LYS A 2 -36.15 -1.34 50.17
C LYS A 2 -34.97 -2.33 50.24
N HIS A 3 -34.97 -3.28 51.17
CA HIS A 3 -33.88 -4.27 51.31
C HIS A 3 -33.63 -5.14 50.07
N PHE A 4 -34.69 -5.51 49.34
CA PHE A 4 -34.57 -6.32 48.12
C PHE A 4 -34.02 -5.50 46.95
N SER A 5 -34.44 -4.24 46.84
CA SER A 5 -33.89 -3.29 45.86
C SER A 5 -32.42 -2.98 46.15
N THR A 6 -32.04 -2.83 47.43
CA THR A 6 -30.65 -2.62 47.83
C THR A 6 -29.79 -3.86 47.53
N LEU A 7 -30.29 -5.06 47.81
CA LEU A 7 -29.60 -6.31 47.48
C LEU A 7 -29.38 -6.47 45.97
N LEU A 8 -30.42 -6.19 45.17
CA LEU A 8 -30.35 -6.26 43.71
C LEU A 8 -29.37 -5.21 43.15
N LEU A 9 -29.33 -4.01 43.73
CA LEU A 9 -28.38 -2.97 43.36
C LEU A 9 -26.93 -3.34 43.70
N PHE A 10 -26.68 -3.95 44.87
CA PHE A 10 -25.34 -4.45 45.19
C PHE A 10 -24.91 -5.58 44.26
N LEU A 11 -25.84 -6.46 43.90
CA LEU A 11 -25.58 -7.57 42.99
C LEU A 11 -25.25 -7.07 41.57
N THR A 12 -26.00 -6.09 41.04
CA THR A 12 -25.69 -5.47 39.74
C THR A 12 -24.39 -4.69 39.74
N VAL A 13 -24.07 -3.97 40.83
CA VAL A 13 -22.78 -3.29 40.99
C VAL A 13 -21.62 -4.30 41.04
N CYS A 14 -21.76 -5.41 41.76
CA CYS A 14 -20.76 -6.48 41.78
C CYS A 14 -20.53 -7.08 40.39
N PHE A 15 -21.59 -7.36 39.61
CA PHE A 15 -21.46 -7.83 38.23
C PHE A 15 -20.78 -6.80 37.32
N LEU A 16 -21.12 -5.51 37.45
CA LEU A 16 -20.47 -4.43 36.71
C LEU A 16 -18.99 -4.32 37.05
N LEU A 17 -18.62 -4.43 38.33
CA LEU A 17 -17.21 -4.38 38.76
C LEU A 17 -16.43 -5.61 38.29
N LEU A 18 -17.01 -6.81 38.37
CA LEU A 18 -16.42 -8.03 37.83
C LEU A 18 -16.14 -7.94 36.33
N TRP A 19 -16.99 -7.20 35.59
CA TRP A 19 -16.79 -6.96 34.18
C TRP A 19 -15.80 -5.82 33.88
N GLN A 20 -15.92 -4.68 34.58
CA GLN A 20 -15.11 -3.50 34.31
C GLN A 20 -13.70 -3.55 34.90
N LEU A 21 -13.47 -4.23 36.02
CA LEU A 21 -12.13 -4.27 36.63
C LEU A 21 -11.09 -4.97 35.74
N PRO A 22 -11.34 -6.16 35.16
CA PRO A 22 -10.42 -6.77 34.21
C PRO A 22 -10.22 -5.91 32.96
N TRP A 23 -11.28 -5.26 32.47
CA TRP A 23 -11.22 -4.36 31.32
C TRP A 23 -10.32 -3.14 31.62
N CYS A 24 -10.54 -2.46 32.75
CA CYS A 24 -9.72 -1.33 33.20
C CYS A 24 -8.27 -1.75 33.43
N TYR A 25 -8.04 -2.90 34.09
CA TYR A 25 -6.68 -3.41 34.29
C TYR A 25 -5.98 -3.66 32.96
N ASN A 26 -6.64 -4.33 32.01
CA ASN A 26 -6.07 -4.57 30.69
C ASN A 26 -5.89 -3.26 29.90
N PHE A 27 -6.76 -2.27 30.04
CA PHE A 27 -6.61 -0.97 29.40
C PHE A 27 -5.39 -0.20 29.94
N PHE A 28 -5.18 -0.19 31.26
CA PHE A 28 -4.02 0.47 31.88
C PHE A 28 -2.72 -0.31 31.73
N ALA A 29 -2.79 -1.65 31.71
CA ALA A 29 -1.63 -2.53 31.53
C ALA A 29 -1.29 -2.78 30.05
N ALA A 30 -2.19 -2.43 29.11
CA ALA A 30 -1.96 -2.57 27.68
C ALA A 30 -0.84 -1.65 27.23
N LYS A 31 0.36 -2.21 27.14
CA LYS A 31 1.47 -1.59 26.43
C LYS A 31 1.30 -1.87 24.95
N PRO A 32 1.21 -0.85 24.08
CA PRO A 32 1.20 -1.08 22.65
C PRO A 32 2.54 -1.69 22.26
N GLY A 33 2.51 -2.95 21.78
CA GLY A 33 3.68 -3.59 21.20
C GLY A 33 4.12 -2.82 19.96
N LYS A 34 5.13 -1.97 20.10
CA LYS A 34 5.71 -1.25 18.96
C LYS A 34 6.54 -2.25 18.16
N THR A 35 6.04 -2.64 17.00
CA THR A 35 6.81 -3.41 16.01
C THR A 35 8.00 -2.54 15.58
N PRO A 36 9.24 -3.00 15.75
CA PRO A 36 10.40 -2.20 15.37
C PRO A 36 10.39 -1.96 13.87
N PHE A 37 10.86 -0.78 13.50
CA PHE A 37 11.05 -0.44 12.11
C PHE A 37 12.20 -1.29 11.55
N THR A 38 11.95 -2.03 10.48
CA THR A 38 12.91 -3.00 9.93
C THR A 38 13.08 -2.73 8.44
N LEU A 39 14.33 -2.63 8.00
CA LEU A 39 14.73 -2.41 6.61
C LEU A 39 15.86 -3.35 6.22
N TYR A 40 15.86 -3.84 4.99
CA TYR A 40 17.01 -4.53 4.45
C TYR A 40 18.13 -3.53 4.15
N SER A 41 19.33 -3.87 4.57
CA SER A 41 20.55 -3.13 4.23
C SER A 41 21.35 -3.92 3.22
N THR A 42 21.43 -3.36 2.03
CA THR A 42 22.32 -3.86 0.99
C THR A 42 23.80 -3.81 1.43
N VAL A 43 24.21 -2.88 2.30
CA VAL A 43 25.61 -2.77 2.78
C VAL A 43 26.04 -3.98 3.61
N ILE A 44 25.19 -4.45 4.54
CA ILE A 44 25.51 -5.60 5.39
C ILE A 44 24.92 -6.94 4.89
N GLY A 45 24.02 -6.91 3.90
CA GLY A 45 23.34 -8.11 3.41
C GLY A 45 22.33 -8.68 4.42
N ASP A 46 21.80 -7.83 5.29
CA ASP A 46 20.90 -8.24 6.37
C ASP A 46 19.86 -7.17 6.73
N PHE A 47 18.81 -7.57 7.47
CA PHE A 47 17.82 -6.65 7.98
C PHE A 47 18.34 -5.89 9.19
N ALA A 48 18.23 -4.57 9.12
CA ALA A 48 18.53 -3.61 10.16
C ALA A 48 17.23 -3.14 10.83
N MET A 49 17.18 -3.19 12.15
CA MET A 49 15.99 -2.93 12.96
C MET A 49 16.23 -1.80 13.96
N ILE A 50 15.24 -0.91 14.09
CA ILE A 50 15.15 0.07 15.17
C ILE A 50 13.97 -0.29 16.06
N GLY A 51 14.27 -0.62 17.31
CA GLY A 51 13.27 -0.97 18.32
C GLY A 51 13.47 -0.21 19.62
N HIS A 52 12.50 -0.36 20.51
CA HIS A 52 12.61 0.10 21.89
C HIS A 52 12.69 -1.11 22.81
N GLU A 53 13.71 -1.19 23.66
CA GLU A 53 13.77 -2.18 24.75
C GLU A 53 13.59 -1.47 26.09
N GLU A 54 12.80 -2.06 26.98
CA GLU A 54 12.33 -1.42 28.23
C GLU A 54 13.47 -0.92 29.13
N GLU A 55 14.63 -1.57 29.12
CA GLU A 55 15.77 -1.22 29.98
C GLU A 55 16.81 -0.32 29.30
N LYS A 56 16.85 -0.28 27.97
CA LYS A 56 17.97 0.28 27.20
C LYS A 56 17.58 1.39 26.22
N GLY A 57 16.29 1.70 26.10
CA GLY A 57 15.80 2.74 25.20
C GLY A 57 15.80 2.32 23.73
N MET A 58 16.09 3.26 22.83
CA MET A 58 16.15 3.01 21.39
C MET A 58 17.39 2.17 21.04
N ILE A 59 17.19 0.92 20.61
CA ILE A 59 18.26 0.03 20.13
C ILE A 59 18.18 -0.11 18.62
N ARG A 60 19.36 -0.10 18.01
CA ARG A 60 19.58 -0.30 16.59
C ARG A 60 20.41 -1.57 16.43
N ARG A 61 19.84 -2.58 15.79
CA ARG A 61 20.50 -3.89 15.65
C ARG A 61 20.22 -4.53 14.30
N ASP A 62 21.10 -5.42 13.86
CA ASP A 62 20.80 -6.34 12.76
C ASP A 62 20.11 -7.62 13.25
N LEU A 63 19.82 -8.56 12.34
CA LEU A 63 19.31 -9.88 12.71
C LEU A 63 20.36 -10.78 13.35
N ALA A 64 21.63 -10.60 13.04
CA ALA A 64 22.74 -11.34 13.64
C ALA A 64 22.99 -10.96 15.13
N GLY A 65 22.39 -9.87 15.60
CA GLY A 65 22.51 -9.36 16.97
C GLY A 65 23.60 -8.30 17.16
N GLY A 66 24.22 -7.84 16.08
CA GLY A 66 25.13 -6.70 16.08
C GLY A 66 24.39 -5.42 16.48
N VAL A 67 24.91 -4.67 17.44
CA VAL A 67 24.34 -3.42 17.93
C VAL A 67 25.12 -2.25 17.36
N TYR A 68 24.41 -1.27 16.81
CA TYR A 68 24.98 -0.11 16.14
C TYR A 68 24.71 1.17 16.92
N THR A 69 25.69 2.08 16.89
CA THR A 69 25.43 3.49 17.23
C THR A 69 24.53 4.12 16.17
N GLN A 70 23.94 5.28 16.46
CA GLN A 70 23.12 6.01 15.49
C GLN A 70 23.91 6.30 14.20
N ALA A 71 25.11 6.87 14.33
CA ALA A 71 25.97 7.19 13.20
C ALA A 71 26.30 5.95 12.34
N GLN A 72 26.59 4.80 12.96
CA GLN A 72 26.84 3.57 12.23
C GLN A 72 25.58 3.04 11.53
N PHE A 73 24.43 3.13 12.20
CA PHE A 73 23.16 2.68 11.64
C PHE A 73 22.75 3.50 10.41
N ASP A 74 23.00 4.81 10.43
CA ASP A 74 22.73 5.69 9.30
C ASP A 74 23.60 5.28 8.09
N SER A 75 24.86 4.88 8.32
CA SER A 75 25.78 4.43 7.28
C SER A 75 25.47 3.05 6.70
N ILE A 76 24.84 2.14 7.45
CA ILE A 76 24.41 0.85 6.87
C ILE A 76 23.11 0.99 6.05
N LEU A 77 22.33 2.05 6.24
CA LEU A 77 21.12 2.34 5.47
C LEU A 77 21.24 3.66 4.70
N PRO A 78 22.25 3.80 3.82
CA PRO A 78 22.57 5.09 3.21
C PRO A 78 21.48 5.62 2.29
N MET A 79 20.72 4.71 1.67
CA MET A 79 19.59 5.05 0.80
C MET A 79 18.42 5.65 1.58
N PHE A 80 18.20 5.19 2.81
CA PHE A 80 17.11 5.69 3.66
C PHE A 80 17.53 6.97 4.41
N TYR A 81 18.74 7.00 4.96
CA TYR A 81 19.29 8.13 5.73
C TYR A 81 20.06 9.15 4.88
N LEU A 82 19.71 9.26 3.60
CA LEU A 82 20.37 10.15 2.64
C LEU A 82 20.60 11.57 3.20
N ARG A 83 19.54 12.19 3.73
CA ARG A 83 19.62 13.59 4.20
C ARG A 83 20.61 13.77 5.35
N GLN A 84 20.63 12.81 6.28
CA GLN A 84 21.53 12.85 7.43
C GLN A 84 22.98 12.63 6.98
N LEU A 85 23.22 11.64 6.12
CA LEU A 85 24.57 11.35 5.63
C LEU A 85 25.15 12.47 4.76
N VAL A 86 24.33 13.15 3.97
CA VAL A 86 24.78 14.32 3.19
C VAL A 86 25.11 15.49 4.11
N ALA A 87 24.30 15.72 5.16
CA ALA A 87 24.57 16.78 6.13
C ALA A 87 25.87 16.53 6.92
N ASP A 88 26.15 15.27 7.20
CA ASP A 88 27.35 14.85 7.94
C ASP A 88 28.58 14.63 7.03
N ASP A 89 28.48 14.88 5.71
CA ASP A 89 29.52 14.62 4.71
C ASP A 89 30.04 13.17 4.70
N ARG A 90 29.12 12.22 4.92
CA ARG A 90 29.36 10.78 5.09
C ARG A 90 28.61 9.91 4.07
N PHE A 91 28.01 10.53 3.06
CA PHE A 91 27.30 9.80 2.02
C PHE A 91 28.33 9.06 1.14
N PRO A 92 28.18 7.74 0.92
CA PRO A 92 29.17 6.98 0.16
C PRO A 92 29.12 7.32 -1.34
N ASP A 93 30.29 7.44 -1.97
CA ASP A 93 30.40 7.64 -3.43
C ASP A 93 30.00 6.40 -4.24
N SER A 94 30.10 5.21 -3.62
CA SER A 94 29.69 3.94 -4.24
C SER A 94 29.15 2.94 -3.23
N ILE A 95 28.22 2.10 -3.67
CA ILE A 95 27.66 0.98 -2.91
C ILE A 95 27.77 -0.26 -3.80
N HIS A 96 28.44 -1.32 -3.32
CA HIS A 96 28.75 -2.53 -4.11
C HIS A 96 29.40 -2.26 -5.48
N GLY A 97 30.30 -1.26 -5.54
CA GLY A 97 30.99 -0.89 -6.78
C GLY A 97 30.13 -0.14 -7.79
N VAL A 98 28.85 0.15 -7.47
CA VAL A 98 28.00 1.04 -8.25
C VAL A 98 28.14 2.45 -7.71
N ALA A 99 28.49 3.41 -8.57
CA ALA A 99 28.55 4.81 -8.18
C ALA A 99 27.15 5.32 -7.83
N VAL A 100 27.04 6.08 -6.73
CA VAL A 100 25.74 6.55 -6.23
C VAL A 100 25.82 8.04 -5.97
N THR A 101 24.86 8.79 -6.50
CA THR A 101 24.70 10.21 -6.18
C THR A 101 23.44 10.46 -5.33
N PRO A 102 23.45 11.49 -4.45
CA PRO A 102 22.25 11.89 -3.70
C PRO A 102 21.01 12.11 -4.56
N LYS A 103 21.21 12.64 -5.78
CA LYS A 103 20.11 12.90 -6.72
C LYS A 103 19.51 11.60 -7.25
N GLU A 104 20.32 10.60 -7.58
CA GLU A 104 19.84 9.30 -8.03
C GLU A 104 19.06 8.58 -6.91
N VAL A 105 19.57 8.60 -5.68
CA VAL A 105 18.85 8.03 -4.52
C VAL A 105 17.47 8.65 -4.34
N GLN A 106 17.34 9.98 -4.45
CA GLN A 106 16.04 10.64 -4.34
C GLN A 106 15.05 10.26 -5.44
N MET A 107 15.55 9.92 -6.63
CA MET A 107 14.72 9.51 -7.76
C MET A 107 14.34 8.04 -7.68
N GLU A 108 15.22 7.19 -7.16
CA GLU A 108 15.04 5.74 -7.09
C GLU A 108 14.34 5.25 -5.82
N ASN A 109 14.36 6.04 -4.74
CA ASN A 109 13.63 5.69 -3.54
C ASN A 109 12.12 5.74 -3.77
N ILE A 110 11.46 4.65 -3.42
CA ILE A 110 10.02 4.48 -3.55
C ILE A 110 9.41 4.03 -2.23
N THR A 111 8.19 4.52 -1.97
CA THR A 111 7.40 4.11 -0.81
C THR A 111 5.98 3.82 -1.26
N PHE A 112 5.46 2.69 -0.84
CA PHE A 112 4.08 2.32 -1.06
C PHE A 112 3.51 1.66 0.19
N ARG A 113 2.24 1.96 0.48
CA ARG A 113 1.53 1.34 1.58
C ARG A 113 0.11 1.03 1.13
N SER A 114 -0.36 -0.16 1.48
CA SER A 114 -1.75 -0.58 1.31
C SER A 114 -2.24 -1.17 2.63
N VAL A 115 -3.39 -0.70 3.09
CA VAL A 115 -4.03 -1.17 4.33
C VAL A 115 -5.39 -1.77 4.02
N PRO A 116 -5.82 -2.85 4.71
CA PRO A 116 -7.10 -3.50 4.47
C PRO A 116 -8.31 -2.58 4.55
N SER A 117 -8.28 -1.58 5.44
CA SER A 117 -9.38 -0.62 5.58
C SER A 117 -9.62 0.20 4.31
N GLU A 118 -8.58 0.51 3.54
CA GLU A 118 -8.71 1.25 2.27
C GLU A 118 -9.26 0.35 1.17
N VAL A 119 -8.87 -0.93 1.15
CA VAL A 119 -9.32 -1.93 0.17
C VAL A 119 -10.78 -2.30 0.40
N ASN A 120 -11.16 -2.48 1.67
CA ASN A 120 -12.49 -2.95 2.05
C ASN A 120 -13.52 -1.80 2.09
N ALA A 121 -13.07 -0.54 2.09
CA ALA A 121 -13.95 0.62 2.10
C ALA A 121 -14.90 0.62 0.89
N PRO A 122 -16.15 1.08 1.07
CA PRO A 122 -17.06 1.26 -0.05
C PRO A 122 -16.52 2.35 -0.99
N VAL A 123 -16.29 1.98 -2.26
CA VAL A 123 -15.81 2.89 -3.29
C VAL A 123 -16.99 3.55 -3.99
N ILE A 124 -16.94 4.88 -4.10
CA ILE A 124 -17.86 5.63 -4.96
C ILE A 124 -17.41 5.38 -6.40
N GLY A 125 -18.26 4.75 -7.22
CA GLY A 125 -17.93 4.37 -8.61
C GLY A 125 -17.82 5.54 -9.60
N LEU A 126 -17.27 6.66 -9.16
CA LEU A 126 -17.04 7.90 -9.90
C LEU A 126 -15.57 8.31 -9.72
N TYR A 127 -14.88 8.52 -10.83
CA TYR A 127 -13.44 8.71 -10.85
C TYR A 127 -13.06 9.93 -11.69
N PRO A 128 -12.20 10.84 -11.21
CA PRO A 128 -11.67 11.91 -12.05
C PRO A 128 -10.64 11.34 -13.04
N LEU A 129 -10.66 11.75 -14.31
CA LEU A 129 -9.60 11.40 -15.27
C LEU A 129 -8.68 12.60 -15.50
N LEU A 130 -7.51 12.59 -14.85
CA LEU A 130 -6.52 13.65 -15.01
C LEU A 130 -5.89 13.60 -16.41
N GLU A 131 -5.41 14.75 -16.87
CA GLU A 131 -4.68 14.87 -18.13
C GLU A 131 -3.20 14.55 -17.90
N SER A 132 -2.76 13.36 -18.33
CA SER A 132 -1.41 12.85 -18.08
C SER A 132 -0.31 13.65 -18.80
N LEU A 133 -0.64 14.37 -19.88
CA LEU A 133 0.28 15.29 -20.56
C LEU A 133 -0.37 16.65 -20.81
N SER A 134 -0.61 17.38 -19.71
CA SER A 134 -1.20 18.73 -19.75
C SER A 134 -0.24 19.80 -20.28
N GLY A 135 1.07 19.50 -20.34
CA GLY A 135 2.12 20.46 -20.67
C GLY A 135 2.40 21.48 -19.55
N ARG A 136 1.76 21.34 -18.40
CA ARG A 136 1.99 22.14 -17.19
C ARG A 136 2.62 21.28 -16.10
N VAL A 137 3.32 21.94 -15.17
CA VAL A 137 3.95 21.28 -14.02
C VAL A 137 2.89 20.74 -13.06
N ASP A 138 1.83 21.53 -12.82
CA ASP A 138 0.75 21.13 -11.91
C ASP A 138 -0.37 20.38 -12.65
N LEU A 139 -0.79 19.27 -12.05
CA LEU A 139 -2.00 18.55 -12.45
C LEU A 139 -3.23 19.36 -12.06
N LYS A 140 -4.24 19.37 -12.93
CA LYS A 140 -5.51 20.05 -12.68
C LYS A 140 -6.62 19.02 -12.51
N MET A 141 -7.53 19.28 -11.58
CA MET A 141 -8.76 18.53 -11.50
C MET A 141 -9.58 18.76 -12.77
N PRO A 142 -10.11 17.69 -13.41
CA PRO A 142 -11.02 17.81 -14.54
C PRO A 142 -12.35 18.38 -14.06
N ASP A 143 -13.09 19.00 -14.98
CA ASP A 143 -14.47 19.46 -14.73
C ASP A 143 -15.50 18.31 -14.82
N ASP A 144 -15.04 17.12 -15.27
CA ASP A 144 -15.84 15.91 -15.38
C ASP A 144 -15.25 14.73 -14.61
N ILE A 145 -16.13 13.80 -14.26
CA ILE A 145 -15.81 12.51 -13.62
C ILE A 145 -16.35 11.39 -14.50
N PHE A 146 -15.69 10.24 -14.51
CA PHE A 146 -16.14 9.08 -15.26
C PHE A 146 -16.66 7.96 -14.38
N ARG A 147 -17.56 7.16 -14.96
CA ARG A 147 -17.95 5.83 -14.47
C ARG A 147 -17.93 4.83 -15.62
N ILE A 148 -17.73 3.56 -15.30
CA ILE A 148 -17.81 2.49 -16.28
C ILE A 148 -19.09 1.69 -16.04
N THR A 149 -19.98 1.66 -17.04
CA THR A 149 -21.23 0.91 -17.01
C THR A 149 -21.13 -0.32 -17.92
N GLY A 150 -22.18 -1.17 -17.96
CA GLY A 150 -22.24 -2.30 -18.90
C GLY A 150 -22.29 -1.89 -20.38
N LYS A 151 -22.63 -0.62 -20.69
CA LYS A 151 -22.74 -0.14 -22.08
C LYS A 151 -21.46 0.55 -22.58
N GLY A 152 -20.69 1.13 -21.67
CA GLY A 152 -19.51 1.92 -21.99
C GLY A 152 -19.02 2.74 -20.80
N ILE A 153 -18.04 3.61 -21.07
CA ILE A 153 -17.55 4.61 -20.13
C ILE A 153 -18.32 5.92 -20.35
N GLU A 154 -18.83 6.50 -19.26
CA GLU A 154 -19.61 7.73 -19.26
C GLU A 154 -18.85 8.81 -18.49
N PHE A 155 -18.66 9.98 -19.10
CA PHE A 155 -18.14 11.18 -18.46
C PHE A 155 -19.31 12.09 -18.08
N ILE A 156 -19.37 12.47 -16.81
CA ILE A 156 -20.41 13.29 -16.21
C ILE A 156 -19.78 14.63 -15.84
N ASP A 157 -20.32 15.70 -16.39
CA ASP A 157 -19.94 17.06 -16.04
C ASP A 157 -20.41 17.38 -14.61
N MET A 158 -19.51 17.86 -13.76
CA MET A 158 -19.80 18.07 -12.34
C MET A 158 -20.74 19.25 -12.08
N ALA A 159 -20.74 20.26 -12.95
CA ALA A 159 -21.55 21.47 -12.76
C ALA A 159 -23.01 21.24 -13.16
N SER A 160 -23.23 20.57 -14.30
CA SER A 160 -24.56 20.32 -14.88
C SER A 160 -25.13 18.95 -14.53
N ASN A 161 -24.33 18.04 -13.96
CA ASN A 161 -24.68 16.64 -13.72
C ASN A 161 -25.20 15.94 -15.00
N SER A 162 -24.67 16.33 -16.16
CA SER A 162 -25.06 15.82 -17.47
C SER A 162 -23.96 14.98 -18.08
N VAL A 163 -24.34 13.98 -18.89
CA VAL A 163 -23.37 13.10 -19.56
C VAL A 163 -22.80 13.80 -20.79
N ASN A 164 -21.48 13.91 -20.87
CA ASN A 164 -20.78 14.36 -22.06
C ASN A 164 -20.75 13.21 -23.10
N VAL A 165 -21.77 13.17 -23.96
CA VAL A 165 -21.98 12.11 -24.96
C VAL A 165 -20.79 11.96 -25.90
N SER A 166 -20.23 13.07 -26.39
CA SER A 166 -19.12 13.05 -27.34
C SER A 166 -17.84 12.45 -26.74
N LYS A 167 -17.46 12.89 -25.53
CA LYS A 167 -16.28 12.35 -24.82
C LYS A 167 -16.49 10.87 -24.45
N SER A 168 -17.68 10.53 -23.95
CA SER A 168 -18.05 9.16 -23.56
C SER A 168 -17.98 8.18 -24.73
N LEU A 169 -18.53 8.56 -25.89
CA LEU A 169 -18.51 7.74 -27.10
C LEU A 169 -17.06 7.49 -27.56
N ARG A 170 -16.25 8.55 -27.65
CA ARG A 170 -14.85 8.47 -28.07
C ARG A 170 -14.01 7.53 -27.20
N PHE A 171 -14.17 7.59 -25.88
CA PHE A 171 -13.47 6.69 -24.96
C PHE A 171 -14.01 5.26 -25.05
N THR A 172 -15.33 5.09 -25.14
CA THR A 172 -15.96 3.77 -25.29
C THR A 172 -15.49 3.06 -26.55
N GLU A 173 -15.44 3.76 -27.68
CA GLU A 173 -14.93 3.22 -28.95
C GLU A 173 -13.45 2.85 -28.87
N ALA A 174 -12.62 3.70 -28.24
CA ALA A 174 -11.21 3.41 -28.04
C ALA A 174 -10.98 2.15 -27.20
N MET A 175 -11.77 1.95 -26.15
CA MET A 175 -11.74 0.75 -25.30
C MET A 175 -12.19 -0.50 -26.08
N LYS A 176 -13.33 -0.42 -26.79
CA LYS A 176 -13.83 -1.53 -27.63
C LYS A 176 -12.85 -1.92 -28.74
N LYS A 177 -12.20 -0.92 -29.37
CA LYS A 177 -11.18 -1.16 -30.41
C LYS A 177 -9.95 -1.90 -29.86
N LYS A 178 -9.66 -1.78 -28.57
CA LYS A 178 -8.62 -2.55 -27.89
C LYS A 178 -9.10 -3.87 -27.32
N GLY A 179 -10.36 -4.21 -27.57
CA GLY A 179 -10.98 -5.46 -27.16
C GLY A 179 -11.56 -5.44 -25.75
N PHE A 180 -11.67 -4.30 -25.06
CA PHE A 180 -12.21 -4.24 -23.70
C PHE A 180 -13.68 -4.69 -23.63
N HIS A 181 -14.02 -5.56 -22.67
CA HIS A 181 -15.40 -5.99 -22.43
C HIS A 181 -16.00 -5.35 -21.18
N PHE A 182 -17.13 -4.68 -21.35
CA PHE A 182 -17.85 -4.03 -20.26
C PHE A 182 -18.75 -5.00 -19.50
N PRO A 183 -19.05 -4.77 -18.21
CA PRO A 183 -18.55 -3.68 -17.34
C PRO A 183 -17.13 -3.92 -16.82
N ALA A 184 -16.52 -2.90 -16.20
CA ALA A 184 -15.26 -3.07 -15.47
C ALA A 184 -15.49 -3.82 -14.15
N ARG A 185 -14.64 -4.81 -13.85
CA ARG A 185 -14.64 -5.54 -12.57
C ARG A 185 -13.89 -4.79 -11.47
N ALA A 186 -12.78 -4.15 -11.83
CA ALA A 186 -11.98 -3.35 -10.91
C ALA A 186 -11.42 -2.12 -11.63
N ILE A 187 -11.37 -1.00 -10.93
CA ILE A 187 -10.81 0.26 -11.40
C ILE A 187 -9.88 0.75 -10.30
N ALA A 188 -8.60 0.92 -10.60
CA ALA A 188 -7.63 1.46 -9.69
C ALA A 188 -6.92 2.64 -10.34
N GLY A 189 -6.79 3.71 -9.58
CA GLY A 189 -6.06 4.90 -9.96
C GLY A 189 -5.94 5.79 -8.74
N ASN A 190 -5.13 6.84 -8.87
CA ASN A 190 -4.89 7.77 -7.78
C ASN A 190 -5.53 9.12 -8.13
N PRO A 191 -6.63 9.54 -7.50
CA PRO A 191 -7.37 10.72 -7.94
C PRO A 191 -6.76 12.06 -7.49
N THR A 192 -5.60 12.09 -6.84
CA THR A 192 -5.00 13.33 -6.29
C THR A 192 -4.24 14.14 -7.35
N VAL A 193 -4.29 15.47 -7.26
CA VAL A 193 -3.45 16.36 -8.08
C VAL A 193 -2.08 16.66 -7.47
N LYS A 194 -1.80 16.17 -6.25
CA LYS A 194 -0.53 16.43 -5.52
C LYS A 194 0.67 15.64 -6.06
N LYS A 195 0.50 14.91 -7.16
CA LYS A 195 1.53 14.06 -7.75
C LYS A 195 2.32 14.85 -8.79
N GLU A 196 3.54 14.41 -9.06
CA GLU A 196 4.39 15.02 -10.09
C GLU A 196 3.90 14.73 -11.51
N TYR A 197 3.24 13.59 -11.70
CA TYR A 197 2.67 13.17 -12.96
C TYR A 197 1.53 12.16 -12.71
N ASP A 198 0.72 11.92 -13.73
CA ASP A 198 -0.42 11.03 -13.68
C ASP A 198 -0.29 9.90 -14.72
N GLU A 199 -0.48 8.65 -14.29
CA GLU A 199 -0.55 7.47 -15.18
C GLU A 199 -1.98 6.95 -15.34
N GLY A 200 -2.99 7.74 -14.99
CA GLY A 200 -4.39 7.37 -15.10
C GLY A 200 -4.74 6.13 -14.28
N TYR A 201 -5.34 5.14 -14.95
CA TYR A 201 -6.05 4.03 -14.33
C TYR A 201 -5.63 2.68 -14.89
N LEU A 202 -5.54 1.70 -14.00
CA LEU A 202 -5.56 0.28 -14.33
C LEU A 202 -6.99 -0.23 -14.16
N VAL A 203 -7.47 -0.95 -15.16
CA VAL A 203 -8.85 -1.43 -15.23
C VAL A 203 -8.86 -2.90 -15.58
N LEU A 204 -9.59 -3.69 -14.79
CA LEU A 204 -9.98 -5.06 -15.16
C LEU A 204 -11.33 -5.03 -15.85
N ASP A 205 -11.40 -5.65 -17.01
CA ASP A 205 -12.64 -5.79 -17.76
C ASP A 205 -13.50 -6.97 -17.23
N ALA A 206 -14.62 -7.26 -17.89
CA ALA A 206 -15.53 -8.35 -17.48
C ALA A 206 -14.86 -9.74 -17.47
N ASP A 207 -13.86 -9.96 -18.33
CA ASP A 207 -13.15 -11.23 -18.51
C ASP A 207 -11.82 -11.28 -17.73
N SER A 208 -11.64 -10.39 -16.74
CA SER A 208 -10.40 -10.27 -15.95
C SER A 208 -9.15 -9.90 -16.77
N ARG A 209 -9.31 -9.28 -17.95
CA ARG A 209 -8.18 -8.76 -18.74
C ARG A 209 -7.80 -7.39 -18.24
N LEU A 210 -6.49 -7.13 -18.20
CA LEU A 210 -5.92 -5.89 -17.67
C LEU A 210 -5.71 -4.85 -18.76
N PHE A 211 -6.16 -3.62 -18.49
CA PHE A 211 -5.99 -2.49 -19.39
C PHE A 211 -5.44 -1.28 -18.63
N HIS A 212 -4.56 -0.54 -19.29
CA HIS A 212 -4.12 0.78 -18.86
C HIS A 212 -4.91 1.84 -19.64
N LEU A 213 -5.66 2.65 -18.91
CA LEU A 213 -6.51 3.73 -19.41
C LEU A 213 -6.00 5.08 -18.89
N LYS A 214 -5.69 6.02 -19.79
CA LYS A 214 -5.38 7.40 -19.40
C LYS A 214 -5.81 8.40 -20.46
N GLN A 215 -5.75 9.69 -20.12
CA GLN A 215 -5.97 10.77 -21.07
C GLN A 215 -4.64 11.42 -21.45
N VAL A 216 -4.39 11.56 -22.75
CA VAL A 216 -3.19 12.18 -23.28
C VAL A 216 -3.56 13.23 -24.33
N LYS A 217 -3.28 14.50 -24.04
CA LYS A 217 -3.63 15.67 -24.87
C LYS A 217 -5.10 15.65 -25.29
N GLY A 218 -5.98 15.37 -24.34
CA GLY A 218 -7.43 15.29 -24.53
C GLY A 218 -7.91 14.07 -25.31
N ARG A 219 -7.05 13.09 -25.61
CA ARG A 219 -7.40 11.86 -26.35
C ARG A 219 -7.32 10.63 -25.42
N PRO A 220 -8.18 9.62 -25.64
CA PRO A 220 -8.11 8.37 -24.90
C PRO A 220 -6.83 7.62 -25.28
N PHE A 221 -6.07 7.21 -24.27
CA PHE A 221 -5.04 6.19 -24.39
C PHE A 221 -5.55 4.92 -23.72
N VAL A 222 -5.63 3.83 -24.48
CA VAL A 222 -6.01 2.51 -23.97
C VAL A 222 -5.00 1.49 -24.47
N ARG A 223 -4.45 0.72 -23.55
CA ARG A 223 -3.51 -0.36 -23.85
C ARG A 223 -3.88 -1.62 -23.09
N ALA A 224 -4.06 -2.71 -23.82
CA ALA A 224 -4.18 -4.04 -23.23
C ALA A 224 -2.82 -4.49 -22.68
N VAL A 225 -2.85 -5.13 -21.52
CA VAL A 225 -1.68 -5.72 -20.87
C VAL A 225 -1.82 -7.23 -20.92
N ASN A 226 -0.81 -7.90 -21.48
CA ASN A 226 -0.81 -9.34 -21.54
C ASN A 226 -0.42 -9.89 -20.16
N LEU A 227 -1.32 -10.70 -19.59
CA LEU A 227 -1.05 -11.40 -18.34
C LEU A 227 -0.32 -12.72 -18.64
N PRO A 228 0.55 -13.19 -17.73
CA PRO A 228 1.11 -14.53 -17.80
C PRO A 228 0.00 -15.59 -17.73
N GLU A 229 0.24 -16.75 -18.34
CA GLU A 229 -0.75 -17.82 -18.40
C GLU A 229 -1.17 -18.28 -16.99
N GLY A 230 -2.48 -18.44 -16.78
CA GLY A 230 -3.06 -18.85 -15.49
C GLY A 230 -3.15 -17.75 -14.42
N VAL A 231 -2.69 -16.51 -14.70
CA VAL A 231 -2.79 -15.40 -13.74
C VAL A 231 -4.17 -14.75 -13.81
N GLU A 232 -4.93 -14.86 -12.72
CA GLU A 232 -6.16 -14.08 -12.51
C GLU A 232 -5.91 -12.99 -11.46
N LEU A 233 -6.19 -11.74 -11.81
CA LEU A 233 -5.99 -10.59 -10.93
C LEU A 233 -7.28 -10.22 -10.19
N LYS A 234 -7.14 -9.77 -8.94
CA LYS A 234 -8.27 -9.34 -8.09
C LYS A 234 -8.15 -7.87 -7.68
N HIS A 235 -7.01 -7.46 -7.16
CA HIS A 235 -6.77 -6.08 -6.70
C HIS A 235 -5.65 -5.42 -7.49
N LEU A 236 -5.81 -4.13 -7.76
CA LEU A 236 -4.90 -3.33 -8.58
C LEU A 236 -4.48 -2.07 -7.81
N TYR A 237 -3.24 -1.66 -7.98
CA TYR A 237 -2.71 -0.40 -7.44
C TYR A 237 -1.90 0.30 -8.50
N VAL A 238 -2.26 1.53 -8.85
CA VAL A 238 -1.43 2.38 -9.72
C VAL A 238 -0.33 3.01 -8.89
N THR A 239 0.90 2.97 -9.40
CA THR A 239 2.06 3.58 -8.76
C THR A 239 2.60 4.71 -9.62
N GLU A 240 2.91 5.85 -9.00
CA GLU A 240 3.45 7.03 -9.68
C GLU A 240 4.80 7.41 -9.06
N PHE A 241 5.67 6.42 -9.00
CA PHE A 241 7.02 6.56 -8.46
C PHE A 241 7.90 7.42 -9.37
N ARG A 242 8.75 8.26 -8.78
CA ARG A 242 9.62 9.21 -9.51
C ARG A 242 10.49 8.56 -10.59
N ASN A 243 10.99 7.35 -10.36
CA ASN A 243 11.81 6.62 -11.32
C ASN A 243 11.02 6.07 -12.53
N LYS A 244 9.68 6.10 -12.48
CA LYS A 244 8.76 5.64 -13.54
C LYS A 244 9.00 4.21 -14.01
N LYS A 245 9.66 3.36 -13.22
CA LYS A 245 9.96 1.96 -13.58
C LYS A 245 8.72 1.07 -13.44
N VAL A 246 7.96 1.29 -12.38
CA VAL A 246 6.78 0.51 -12.00
C VAL A 246 5.52 1.33 -12.27
N LEU A 247 4.58 0.76 -13.01
CA LEU A 247 3.27 1.35 -13.31
C LEU A 247 2.21 0.94 -12.29
N GLY A 248 2.34 -0.26 -11.72
CA GLY A 248 1.42 -0.69 -10.68
C GLY A 248 1.85 -1.95 -9.95
N LEU A 249 1.22 -2.16 -8.80
CA LEU A 249 1.27 -3.41 -8.04
C LEU A 249 -0.07 -4.13 -8.21
N LEU A 250 -0.04 -5.44 -8.35
CA LEU A 250 -1.23 -6.24 -8.63
C LEU A 250 -1.27 -7.42 -7.66
N SER A 251 -2.46 -7.77 -7.18
CA SER A 251 -2.69 -8.96 -6.36
C SER A 251 -3.54 -9.96 -7.13
N GLY A 252 -3.03 -11.18 -7.23
CA GLY A 252 -3.73 -12.31 -7.83
C GLY A 252 -4.85 -12.87 -6.95
N ALA A 253 -5.77 -13.60 -7.57
CA ALA A 253 -6.77 -14.40 -6.85
C ALA A 253 -6.12 -15.50 -5.97
N ASP A 254 -4.90 -15.91 -6.32
CA ASP A 254 -4.04 -16.84 -5.59
C ASP A 254 -3.24 -16.17 -4.45
N HIS A 255 -3.50 -14.90 -4.15
CA HIS A 255 -2.74 -14.07 -3.19
C HIS A 255 -1.27 -13.85 -3.58
N SER A 256 -0.88 -14.08 -4.84
CA SER A 256 0.44 -13.69 -5.32
C SER A 256 0.51 -12.17 -5.53
N LEU A 257 1.66 -11.57 -5.25
CA LEU A 257 1.96 -10.17 -5.55
C LEU A 257 2.71 -10.08 -6.88
N TYR A 258 2.29 -9.16 -7.74
CA TYR A 258 2.92 -8.90 -9.04
C TYR A 258 3.26 -7.43 -9.21
N VAL A 259 4.31 -7.16 -9.98
CA VAL A 259 4.72 -5.84 -10.44
C VAL A 259 4.40 -5.69 -11.92
N LEU A 260 3.75 -4.58 -12.29
CA LEU A 260 3.56 -4.16 -13.67
C LEU A 260 4.63 -3.14 -14.05
N ASN A 261 5.52 -3.51 -14.97
CA ASN A 261 6.55 -2.63 -15.49
C ASN A 261 5.96 -1.56 -16.41
N ASN A 262 6.35 -0.30 -16.22
CA ASN A 262 5.80 0.83 -16.99
C ASN A 262 6.25 0.83 -18.46
N ARG A 263 7.51 0.46 -18.74
CA ARG A 263 8.06 0.50 -20.10
C ARG A 263 7.65 -0.71 -20.93
N THR A 264 7.86 -1.90 -20.38
CA THR A 264 7.63 -3.17 -21.09
C THR A 264 6.18 -3.64 -21.01
N TYR A 265 5.41 -3.16 -20.03
CA TYR A 265 4.10 -3.72 -19.66
C TYR A 265 4.18 -5.21 -19.30
N GLY A 266 5.37 -5.68 -18.93
CA GLY A 266 5.55 -7.04 -18.42
C GLY A 266 5.08 -7.12 -16.97
N VAL A 267 4.31 -8.17 -16.67
CA VAL A 267 3.87 -8.52 -15.33
C VAL A 267 4.83 -9.56 -14.76
N VAL A 268 5.48 -9.24 -13.65
CA VAL A 268 6.48 -10.10 -13.00
C VAL A 268 5.98 -10.44 -11.60
N LYS A 269 6.06 -11.72 -11.23
CA LYS A 269 5.72 -12.19 -9.88
C LYS A 269 6.82 -11.79 -8.91
N VAL A 270 6.45 -11.18 -7.79
CA VAL A 270 7.39 -10.80 -6.73
C VAL A 270 7.68 -12.01 -5.85
N GLY A 271 8.93 -12.18 -5.43
CA GLY A 271 9.41 -13.25 -4.54
C GLY A 271 8.89 -13.19 -3.10
N VAL A 272 7.60 -12.92 -2.89
CA VAL A 272 6.93 -12.99 -1.58
C VAL A 272 6.04 -14.23 -1.50
N SER A 273 5.71 -14.66 -0.28
CA SER A 273 4.93 -15.89 -0.05
C SER A 273 3.46 -15.73 -0.49
N SER A 274 2.70 -14.90 0.20
CA SER A 274 1.29 -14.61 -0.05
C SER A 274 0.93 -13.24 0.51
N PHE A 275 0.08 -12.51 -0.20
CA PHE A 275 -0.44 -11.22 0.19
C PHE A 275 -1.94 -11.17 -0.13
N ASN A 276 -2.77 -11.07 0.92
CA ASN A 276 -4.19 -10.80 0.76
C ASN A 276 -4.51 -9.34 1.17
N PRO A 277 -4.79 -8.44 0.21
CA PRO A 277 -5.05 -7.04 0.53
C PRO A 277 -6.27 -6.79 1.40
N GLU A 278 -7.21 -7.74 1.49
CA GLU A 278 -8.42 -7.60 2.30
C GLU A 278 -8.16 -7.89 3.79
N SER A 279 -7.02 -8.51 4.12
CA SER A 279 -6.68 -8.92 5.49
C SER A 279 -5.32 -8.44 5.98
N ASP A 280 -4.38 -8.20 5.07
CA ASP A 280 -2.97 -7.98 5.34
C ASP A 280 -2.57 -6.54 4.97
N GLU A 281 -1.69 -5.95 5.78
CA GLU A 281 -1.11 -4.64 5.47
C GLU A 281 0.21 -4.83 4.70
N LEU A 282 0.34 -4.15 3.57
CA LEU A 282 1.55 -4.13 2.76
C LEU A 282 2.25 -2.79 2.93
N THR A 283 3.53 -2.82 3.30
CA THR A 283 4.44 -1.67 3.21
C THR A 283 5.62 -2.06 2.35
N LEU A 284 5.91 -1.25 1.34
CA LEU A 284 7.03 -1.43 0.42
C LEU A 284 7.89 -0.18 0.49
N LEU A 285 9.17 -0.39 0.79
CA LEU A 285 10.22 0.63 0.78
C LEU A 285 11.30 0.14 -0.16
N GLY A 286 11.40 0.77 -1.33
CA GLY A 286 12.31 0.39 -2.39
C GLY A 286 13.40 1.42 -2.61
N ASN A 287 14.54 0.95 -3.08
CA ASN A 287 15.65 1.76 -3.55
C ASN A 287 16.17 1.19 -4.90
N MET A 288 17.33 1.66 -5.38
CA MET A 288 17.87 1.24 -6.67
C MET A 288 18.41 -0.21 -6.71
N PHE A 289 18.72 -0.81 -5.56
CA PHE A 289 19.29 -2.15 -5.43
C PHE A 289 18.23 -3.15 -5.00
N ASP A 290 17.45 -2.80 -3.99
CA ASP A 290 16.55 -3.73 -3.33
C ASP A 290 15.26 -3.05 -2.85
N TRP A 291 14.21 -3.86 -2.66
CA TRP A 291 13.00 -3.46 -1.98
C TRP A 291 12.83 -4.26 -0.70
N THR A 292 12.56 -3.54 0.39
CA THR A 292 12.02 -4.13 1.61
C THR A 292 10.50 -4.12 1.57
N ILE A 293 9.91 -5.30 1.56
CA ILE A 293 8.48 -5.53 1.59
C ILE A 293 8.11 -6.11 2.95
N ARG A 294 7.22 -5.44 3.67
CA ARG A 294 6.61 -5.92 4.92
C ARG A 294 5.16 -6.25 4.66
N ILE A 295 4.79 -7.51 4.88
CA ILE A 295 3.41 -7.99 4.90
C ILE A 295 3.04 -8.27 6.35
N SER A 296 2.12 -7.48 6.90
CA SER A 296 1.68 -7.61 8.28
C SER A 296 0.34 -8.33 8.31
N THR A 297 0.35 -9.56 8.81
CA THR A 297 -0.85 -10.36 9.05
C THR A 297 -1.36 -10.12 10.49
N PRO A 298 -2.51 -10.69 10.87
CA PRO A 298 -2.98 -10.63 12.25
C PRO A 298 -2.07 -11.31 13.28
N ARG A 299 -1.20 -12.23 12.84
CA ARG A 299 -0.38 -13.08 13.72
C ARG A 299 1.10 -12.73 13.66
N GLU A 300 1.58 -12.27 12.51
CA GLU A 300 3.00 -12.11 12.23
C GLU A 300 3.26 -10.97 11.25
N ASP A 301 4.45 -10.40 11.35
CA ASP A 301 5.00 -9.50 10.36
C ASP A 301 6.06 -10.27 9.55
N CYS A 302 5.82 -10.39 8.25
CA CYS A 302 6.72 -11.03 7.30
C CYS A 302 7.47 -9.96 6.52
N TYR A 303 8.80 -10.00 6.59
CA TYR A 303 9.71 -9.10 5.89
C TYR A 303 10.40 -9.85 4.76
N TYR A 304 10.45 -9.23 3.59
CA TYR A 304 11.07 -9.74 2.38
C TYR A 304 11.97 -8.67 1.80
N ALA A 305 13.21 -9.04 1.46
CA ALA A 305 14.11 -8.24 0.66
C ALA A 305 14.09 -8.84 -0.75
N VAL A 306 13.74 -8.05 -1.75
CA VAL A 306 13.71 -8.48 -3.15
C VAL A 306 14.60 -7.58 -4.01
N ASP A 307 15.18 -8.12 -5.07
CA ASP A 307 15.99 -7.33 -6.01
C ASP A 307 15.12 -6.30 -6.74
N ALA A 308 15.64 -5.08 -6.93
CA ALA A 308 14.88 -3.99 -7.54
C ALA A 308 14.65 -4.15 -9.06
N ASN A 309 15.40 -5.02 -9.74
CA ASN A 309 15.34 -5.22 -11.18
C ASN A 309 14.45 -6.41 -11.57
N ASP A 310 14.61 -7.55 -10.91
CA ASP A 310 13.89 -8.80 -11.25
C ASP A 310 12.86 -9.25 -10.21
N TYR A 311 12.82 -8.60 -9.05
CA TYR A 311 11.90 -8.87 -7.94
C TYR A 311 12.06 -10.27 -7.33
N THR A 312 13.20 -10.92 -7.54
CA THR A 312 13.53 -12.20 -6.91
C THR A 312 13.81 -12.02 -5.42
N LEU A 313 13.54 -13.06 -4.64
CA LEU A 313 13.76 -13.05 -3.20
C LEU A 313 15.25 -13.12 -2.87
N ILE A 314 15.76 -12.10 -2.18
CA ILE A 314 17.12 -12.07 -1.63
C ILE A 314 17.11 -12.69 -0.23
N LYS A 315 16.22 -12.20 0.66
CA LYS A 315 16.17 -12.63 2.06
C LYS A 315 14.77 -12.47 2.64
N SER A 316 14.38 -13.34 3.56
CA SER A 316 13.12 -13.22 4.29
C SER A 316 13.31 -13.35 5.79
N PHE A 317 12.47 -12.67 6.56
CA PHE A 317 12.45 -12.71 8.01
C PHE A 317 11.01 -12.64 8.52
N VAL A 318 10.62 -13.54 9.41
CA VAL A 318 9.28 -13.56 10.00
C VAL A 318 9.37 -13.25 11.48
N ARG A 319 8.47 -12.38 11.95
CA ARG A 319 8.36 -12.01 13.35
C ARG A 319 6.94 -12.20 13.84
N SER A 320 6.76 -13.03 14.86
CA SER A 320 5.49 -13.17 15.55
C SER A 320 5.08 -11.85 16.21
N ARG A 321 3.83 -11.44 16.03
CA ARG A 321 3.23 -10.31 16.76
C ARG A 321 2.70 -10.83 18.09
N SER A 322 3.16 -10.25 19.19
CA SER A 322 2.51 -10.41 20.48
C SER A 322 1.19 -9.63 20.45
N ARG A 323 0.07 -10.34 20.31
CA ARG A 323 -1.25 -9.72 20.42
C ARG A 323 -1.50 -9.36 21.88
N HIS A 324 -1.61 -8.07 22.16
CA HIS A 324 -2.32 -7.58 23.32
C HIS A 324 -3.55 -6.85 22.77
N SER A 325 -4.58 -7.61 22.40
CA SER A 325 -5.91 -7.01 22.24
C SER A 325 -6.42 -6.71 23.64
N ILE A 326 -6.97 -5.51 23.82
CA ILE A 326 -7.71 -5.20 25.04
C ILE A 326 -9.02 -5.97 24.90
N PRO A 327 -9.30 -6.98 25.75
CA PRO A 327 -10.55 -7.70 25.63
C PRO A 327 -11.71 -6.73 25.88
N GLY A 328 -12.74 -6.74 25.04
CA GLY A 328 -13.83 -5.77 25.16
C GLY A 328 -14.69 -5.57 23.91
N LEU A 329 -15.69 -4.70 24.06
CA LEU A 329 -16.56 -4.30 22.95
C LEU A 329 -15.83 -3.30 22.06
N THR A 330 -15.43 -3.74 20.87
CA THR A 330 -14.84 -2.89 19.84
C THR A 330 -15.89 -2.59 18.78
N PHE A 331 -15.91 -1.36 18.27
CA PHE A 331 -16.83 -0.94 17.21
C PHE A 331 -16.12 -0.70 15.87
N THR A 332 -14.79 -0.71 15.88
CA THR A 332 -13.95 -0.41 14.73
C THR A 332 -12.83 -1.44 14.63
N SER A 333 -12.64 -2.01 13.43
CA SER A 333 -11.46 -2.80 13.10
C SER A 333 -10.82 -2.25 11.84
N TYR A 334 -9.50 -2.40 11.75
CA TYR A 334 -8.70 -2.03 10.57
C TYR A 334 -9.07 -2.84 9.31
N LYS A 335 -9.95 -3.83 9.42
CA LYS A 335 -10.39 -4.68 8.32
C LYS A 335 -11.81 -4.37 7.83
N ASP A 336 -12.55 -3.54 8.53
CA ASP A 336 -14.00 -3.55 8.38
C ASP A 336 -14.47 -2.59 7.29
N LYS A 337 -15.40 -3.09 6.48
CA LYS A 337 -16.14 -2.29 5.52
C LYS A 337 -17.18 -1.38 6.18
N TRP A 338 -17.73 -1.80 7.33
CA TRP A 338 -18.78 -1.11 8.08
C TRP A 338 -18.50 -1.16 9.59
N VAL A 339 -19.01 -0.19 10.33
CA VAL A 339 -18.92 -0.17 11.81
C VAL A 339 -19.92 -1.16 12.39
N TYR A 340 -19.46 -2.12 13.20
CA TYR A 340 -20.35 -3.00 13.96
C TYR A 340 -19.67 -3.54 15.24
N PRO A 341 -20.47 -3.84 16.29
CA PRO A 341 -19.94 -4.30 17.58
C PRO A 341 -19.31 -5.69 17.49
N ARG A 342 -18.16 -5.87 18.15
CA ARG A 342 -17.46 -7.15 18.30
C ARG A 342 -16.93 -7.30 19.72
N PHE A 343 -16.94 -8.52 20.22
CA PHE A 343 -16.22 -8.87 21.44
C PHE A 343 -14.85 -9.42 21.04
N GLU A 344 -13.78 -8.69 21.36
CA GLU A 344 -12.39 -9.16 21.24
C GLU A 344 -11.84 -9.66 22.58
#